data_AF-A0A1I1SRP4-F1
#
_entry.id   AF-A0A1I1SRP4-F1
#
_cell.length_a   1.000
_cell.length_b   1.000
_cell.length_c   1.000
_cell.angle_alpha   90.00
_cell.angle_beta   90.00
_cell.angle_gamma   90.00
#
_symmetry.space_group_name_H-M   'P 1'
#
loop_
_entity.id
_entity.type
_entity.pdbx_description
1 polymer ?
#
loop_
_entity_poly.entity_id
_entity_poly.type
_entity_poly.pdbx_seq_one_letter_code
_entity_poly.pdbx_strand_id
1 'polypeptide(L)'
;MRKPWVKLPSAWINEGGLQNFRWVGKAGSNADNTTALMTLIALAHHADDQSGVGFITYDLLEMLIGRSRAKLARGLAILEERSIIEREGGGRSYYGLLRFDPTRDWAKLPCKSLYHGDRMAFFDDFTLRKPAELNALKLYLLFAARRGDDTNMANISYDKITEYSGIAREHIKAGLSVLAINNLAHVERVPSAKNEFGISNAYRLTGIESHIHMGTRGRGMDAALFGS
;
A
#
# COMPACT_ATOMS: atom_id res chain seq x y z
N MET A 1 -17.84 -8.47 9.98
CA MET A 1 -16.59 -9.18 9.62
C MET A 1 -15.82 -8.32 8.62
N ARG A 2 -14.53 -8.05 8.81
CA ARG A 2 -13.74 -7.18 7.90
C ARG A 2 -13.55 -7.86 6.53
N LYS A 3 -13.61 -7.07 5.45
CA LYS A 3 -13.37 -7.54 4.08
C LYS A 3 -11.90 -7.93 3.90
N PRO A 4 -11.56 -8.93 3.06
CA PRO A 4 -10.17 -9.29 2.78
C PRO A 4 -9.35 -8.11 2.25
N TRP A 5 -9.98 -7.24 1.45
CA TRP A 5 -9.39 -6.06 0.84
C TRP A 5 -10.44 -4.95 0.69
N VAL A 6 -9.97 -3.73 0.38
CA VAL A 6 -10.78 -2.54 0.07
C VAL A 6 -10.25 -1.84 -1.18
N LYS A 7 -11.03 -0.95 -1.78
CA LYS A 7 -10.56 -0.10 -2.90
C LYS A 7 -9.79 1.11 -2.39
N LEU A 8 -8.61 1.34 -2.97
CA LEU A 8 -7.81 2.56 -2.76
C LEU A 8 -7.60 3.27 -4.11
N PRO A 9 -7.91 4.57 -4.27
CA PRO A 9 -7.55 5.31 -5.47
C PRO A 9 -6.04 5.24 -5.74
N SER A 10 -5.67 4.82 -6.95
CA SER A 10 -4.29 4.54 -7.33
C SER A 10 -3.78 5.44 -8.45
N ALA A 11 -4.64 6.24 -9.10
CA ALA A 11 -4.26 7.20 -10.14
C ALA A 11 -3.09 8.11 -9.70
N TRP A 12 -3.21 8.74 -8.52
CA TRP A 12 -2.18 9.62 -7.98
C TRP A 12 -0.85 8.89 -7.70
N ILE A 13 -0.88 7.58 -7.42
CA ILE A 13 0.33 6.76 -7.26
C ILE A 13 0.99 6.53 -8.62
N ASN A 14 0.20 6.19 -9.63
CA ASN A 14 0.66 5.96 -11.00
C ASN A 14 1.19 7.24 -11.66
N GLU A 15 0.77 8.41 -11.17
CA GLU A 15 1.28 9.73 -11.58
C GLU A 15 2.52 10.17 -10.80
N GLY A 16 3.06 9.33 -9.91
CA GLY A 16 4.27 9.62 -9.15
C GLY A 16 4.05 10.41 -7.85
N GLY A 17 2.81 10.53 -7.36
CA GLY A 17 2.51 11.30 -6.14
C GLY A 17 3.21 10.80 -4.87
N LEU A 18 3.66 9.54 -4.84
CA LEU A 18 4.50 9.01 -3.75
C LEU A 18 5.84 9.75 -3.61
N GLN A 19 6.35 10.38 -4.68
CA GLN A 19 7.57 11.19 -4.64
C GLN A 19 7.48 12.40 -3.70
N ASN A 20 6.26 12.85 -3.39
CA ASN A 20 6.01 13.98 -2.50
C ASN A 20 6.17 13.60 -1.01
N PHE A 21 6.25 12.32 -0.68
CA PHE A 21 6.52 11.82 0.67
C PHE A 21 8.03 11.60 0.82
N ARG A 22 8.72 12.64 1.33
CA ARG A 22 10.18 12.66 1.47
C ARG A 22 10.63 12.56 2.93
N TRP A 23 11.77 11.91 3.13
CA TRP A 23 12.49 11.95 4.40
C TRP A 23 13.50 13.11 4.36
N VAL A 24 13.07 14.30 4.78
CA VAL A 24 13.89 15.52 4.90
C VAL A 24 14.39 15.63 6.35
N GLY A 25 15.67 15.32 6.58
CA GLY A 25 16.33 15.03 7.88
C GLY A 25 16.12 15.92 9.13
N LYS A 26 15.21 16.91 9.14
CA LYS A 26 14.79 17.59 10.37
C LYS A 26 13.88 16.68 11.22
N ALA A 27 14.30 16.42 12.45
CA ALA A 27 13.56 15.62 13.42
C ALA A 27 12.15 16.21 13.64
N GLY A 28 11.10 15.49 13.24
CA GLY A 28 9.71 15.95 13.32
C GLY A 28 8.90 15.63 12.07
N SER A 29 9.21 16.30 10.95
CA SER A 29 8.48 16.23 9.68
C SER A 29 8.55 14.85 9.00
N ASN A 30 9.64 14.11 9.22
CA ASN A 30 9.85 12.79 8.62
C ASN A 30 8.85 11.75 9.08
N ALA A 31 8.64 11.69 10.40
CA ALA A 31 7.67 10.81 11.03
C ALA A 31 6.24 11.16 10.61
N ASP A 32 5.97 12.42 10.22
CA ASP A 32 4.65 12.86 9.81
C ASP A 32 4.30 12.32 8.41
N ASN A 33 5.25 12.25 7.47
CA ASN A 33 5.04 11.60 6.16
C ASN A 33 4.77 10.09 6.29
N THR A 34 5.48 9.39 7.18
CA THR A 34 5.20 7.98 7.48
C THR A 34 3.80 7.86 8.08
N THR A 35 3.47 8.70 9.07
CA THR A 35 2.15 8.71 9.71
C THR A 35 1.03 9.02 8.72
N ALA A 36 1.26 9.91 7.75
CA ALA A 36 0.30 10.24 6.69
C ALA A 36 -0.04 8.98 5.88
N LEU A 37 0.96 8.22 5.42
CA LEU A 37 0.69 6.99 4.65
C LEU A 37 0.04 5.89 5.50
N MET A 38 0.40 5.77 6.78
CA MET A 38 -0.30 4.86 7.71
C MET A 38 -1.77 5.26 7.87
N THR A 39 -2.02 6.56 8.00
CA THR A 39 -3.37 7.12 8.14
C THR A 39 -4.19 6.88 6.88
N LEU A 40 -3.61 7.07 5.70
CA LEU A 40 -4.28 6.79 4.43
C LEU A 40 -4.77 5.33 4.34
N ILE A 41 -3.94 4.36 4.75
CA ILE A 41 -4.34 2.95 4.79
C ILE A 41 -5.53 2.76 5.72
N ALA A 42 -5.50 3.37 6.91
CA ALA A 42 -6.60 3.28 7.87
C ALA A 42 -7.90 3.91 7.36
N LEU A 43 -7.82 5.08 6.71
CA LEU A 43 -8.96 5.74 6.08
C LEU A 43 -9.55 4.87 4.97
N ALA A 44 -8.72 4.32 4.09
CA ALA A 44 -9.17 3.44 3.01
C ALA A 44 -9.90 2.19 3.54
N HIS A 45 -9.44 1.62 4.65
CA HIS A 45 -10.12 0.47 5.28
C HIS A 45 -11.53 0.79 5.81
N HIS A 46 -11.83 2.05 6.06
CA HIS A 46 -13.11 2.54 6.60
C HIS A 46 -13.94 3.31 5.56
N ALA A 47 -13.42 3.48 4.34
CA ALA A 47 -14.15 4.07 3.23
C ALA A 47 -15.13 3.05 2.65
N ASP A 48 -16.28 3.54 2.20
CA ASP A 48 -17.21 2.74 1.41
C ASP A 48 -16.66 2.50 -0.01
N ASP A 49 -16.81 1.28 -0.53
CA ASP A 49 -16.23 0.88 -1.83
C ASP A 49 -17.02 1.42 -3.05
N GLN A 50 -18.11 2.15 -2.84
CA GLN A 50 -18.88 2.83 -3.88
C GLN A 50 -18.70 4.34 -3.85
N SER A 51 -18.69 4.96 -2.66
CA SER A 51 -18.53 6.42 -2.52
C SER A 51 -17.10 6.88 -2.29
N GLY A 52 -16.21 6.02 -1.76
CA GLY A 52 -14.88 6.41 -1.31
C GLY A 52 -14.89 7.25 -0.02
N VAL A 53 -16.04 7.39 0.65
CA VAL A 53 -16.21 8.18 1.88
C VAL A 53 -16.30 7.24 3.08
N GLY A 54 -15.61 7.59 4.17
CA GLY A 54 -15.60 6.83 5.41
C GLY A 54 -15.84 7.70 6.64
N PHE A 55 -16.57 7.16 7.61
CA PHE A 55 -16.65 7.71 8.96
C PHE A 55 -15.63 7.02 9.87
N ILE A 56 -14.72 7.81 10.45
CA ILE A 56 -13.76 7.32 11.42
C ILE A 56 -13.36 8.44 12.38
N THR A 57 -13.46 8.19 13.69
CA THR A 57 -13.09 9.17 14.71
C THR A 57 -11.57 9.22 14.92
N TYR A 58 -11.08 10.31 15.51
CA TYR A 58 -9.68 10.42 15.92
C TYR A 58 -9.28 9.33 16.93
N ASP A 59 -10.17 9.00 17.87
CA ASP A 59 -9.90 7.99 18.90
C ASP A 59 -9.78 6.59 18.27
N LEU A 60 -10.61 6.31 17.26
CA LEU A 60 -10.48 5.07 16.48
C LEU A 60 -9.18 5.07 15.68
N LEU A 61 -8.83 6.15 14.96
CA LEU A 61 -7.53 6.25 14.25
C LEU A 61 -6.34 6.04 15.19
N GLU A 62 -6.38 6.62 16.40
CA GLU A 62 -5.34 6.49 17.42
C GLU A 62 -5.19 5.04 17.89
N MET A 63 -6.32 4.36 18.12
CA MET A 63 -6.33 2.94 18.45
C MET A 63 -5.78 2.08 17.30
N LEU A 64 -6.25 2.30 16.06
CA LEU A 64 -5.87 1.52 14.89
C LEU A 64 -4.37 1.61 14.56
N ILE A 65 -3.82 2.82 14.61
CA ILE A 65 -2.48 3.15 14.13
C ILE A 65 -1.45 3.18 15.27
N GLY A 66 -1.92 3.30 16.53
CA GLY A 66 -1.06 3.36 17.71
C GLY A 66 -0.27 4.65 17.81
N ARG A 67 -0.79 5.77 17.26
CA ARG A 67 -0.10 7.06 17.21
C ARG A 67 -0.91 8.15 17.88
N SER A 68 -0.20 9.07 18.52
CA SER A 68 -0.84 10.17 19.25
C SER A 68 -1.69 11.02 18.33
N ARG A 69 -2.78 11.56 18.86
CA ARG A 69 -3.67 12.51 18.17
C ARG A 69 -2.94 13.64 17.44
N ALA A 70 -1.86 14.19 18.03
CA ALA A 70 -1.06 15.24 17.41
C ALA A 70 -0.29 14.76 16.17
N LYS A 71 0.17 13.50 16.15
CA LYS A 71 0.81 12.89 14.97
C LYS A 71 -0.21 12.60 13.87
N LEU A 72 -1.39 12.09 14.24
CA LEU A 72 -2.49 11.87 13.30
C LEU A 72 -2.94 13.17 12.63
N ALA A 73 -3.12 14.25 13.41
CA ALA A 73 -3.51 15.55 12.87
C ALA A 73 -2.52 16.08 11.82
N ARG A 74 -1.21 15.92 12.05
CA ARG A 74 -0.18 16.27 11.05
C ARG A 74 -0.21 15.37 9.83
N GLY A 75 -0.42 14.06 10.02
CA GLY A 75 -0.57 13.10 8.93
C GLY A 75 -1.77 13.43 8.04
N LEU A 76 -2.92 13.73 8.63
CA LEU A 76 -4.13 14.14 7.91
C LEU A 76 -3.94 15.45 7.15
N ALA A 77 -3.33 16.47 7.78
CA ALA A 77 -3.02 17.74 7.12
C ALA A 77 -2.15 17.54 5.87
N ILE A 78 -1.16 16.64 5.94
CA ILE A 78 -0.31 16.29 4.80
C ILE A 78 -1.11 15.63 3.67
N LEU A 79 -2.07 14.75 3.99
CA LEU A 79 -2.91 14.09 2.99
C LEU A 79 -3.88 15.08 2.32
N GLU A 80 -4.44 16.02 3.09
CA GLU A 80 -5.31 17.10 2.60
C GLU A 80 -4.53 18.07 1.70
N GLU A 81 -3.36 18.54 2.15
CA GLU A 81 -2.47 19.44 1.39
C GLU A 81 -2.08 18.84 0.03
N ARG A 82 -1.91 17.50 -0.03
CA ARG A 82 -1.58 16.77 -1.26
C ARG A 82 -2.80 16.36 -2.08
N SER A 83 -4.00 16.78 -1.68
CA SER A 83 -5.27 16.46 -2.35
C SER A 83 -5.48 14.94 -2.54
N ILE A 84 -5.08 14.15 -1.54
CA ILE A 84 -5.33 12.70 -1.49
C ILE A 84 -6.63 12.41 -0.74
N ILE A 85 -6.96 13.22 0.25
CA ILE A 85 -8.21 13.14 1.00
C ILE A 85 -8.84 14.52 1.14
N GLU A 86 -10.11 14.53 1.48
CA GLU A 86 -10.82 15.72 1.96
C GLU A 86 -11.61 15.41 3.24
N ARG A 87 -11.92 16.46 4.01
CA ARG A 87 -12.85 16.36 5.14
C ARG A 87 -14.23 16.80 4.69
N GLU A 88 -15.18 15.88 4.73
CA GLU A 88 -16.53 16.09 4.25
C GLU A 88 -17.39 16.87 5.26
N GLY A 89 -18.19 17.82 4.76
CA GLY A 89 -19.30 18.45 5.48
C GLY A 89 -18.96 19.18 6.80
N GLY A 90 -17.71 19.59 7.02
CA GLY A 90 -17.28 20.23 8.29
C GLY A 90 -17.24 19.28 9.49
N GLY A 91 -17.53 17.98 9.29
CA GLY A 91 -17.46 16.95 10.32
C GLY A 91 -16.02 16.47 10.52
N ARG A 92 -15.52 16.49 11.76
CA ARG A 92 -14.13 16.07 12.11
C ARG A 92 -13.82 14.57 11.88
N SER A 93 -14.79 13.80 11.40
CA SER A 93 -14.71 12.32 11.33
C SER A 93 -15.17 11.75 9.99
N TYR A 94 -15.59 12.57 9.03
CA TYR A 94 -15.92 12.10 7.68
C TYR A 94 -14.77 12.46 6.75
N TYR A 95 -14.23 11.46 6.07
CA TYR A 95 -13.10 11.59 5.16
C TYR A 95 -13.47 11.02 3.80
N GLY A 96 -13.29 11.81 2.75
CA GLY A 96 -13.42 11.38 1.36
C GLY A 96 -12.05 11.05 0.78
N LEU A 97 -11.93 9.91 0.09
CA LEU A 97 -10.76 9.62 -0.75
C LEU A 97 -10.92 10.39 -2.07
N LEU A 98 -10.05 11.37 -2.30
CA LEU A 98 -10.14 12.19 -3.51
C LEU A 98 -9.80 11.36 -4.75
N ARG A 99 -10.44 11.72 -5.87
CA ARG A 99 -10.30 11.03 -7.17
C ARG A 99 -10.69 9.55 -7.09
N PHE A 100 -11.59 9.20 -6.17
CA PHE A 100 -12.17 7.87 -6.10
C PHE A 100 -13.22 7.69 -7.21
N ASP A 101 -13.03 6.67 -8.03
CA ASP A 101 -14.02 6.17 -8.96
C ASP A 101 -14.17 4.66 -8.70
N PRO A 102 -15.35 4.14 -8.33
CA PRO A 102 -15.51 2.73 -8.00
C PRO A 102 -15.29 1.80 -9.21
N THR A 103 -15.24 2.33 -10.44
CA THR A 103 -15.18 1.55 -11.68
C THR A 103 -13.78 1.47 -12.30
N ARG A 104 -12.85 2.36 -11.93
CA ARG A 104 -11.51 2.43 -12.54
C ARG A 104 -10.48 3.11 -11.62
N ASP A 105 -9.21 2.98 -11.98
CA ASP A 105 -8.09 3.72 -11.36
C ASP A 105 -7.97 3.56 -9.83
N TRP A 106 -8.37 2.39 -9.33
CA TRP A 106 -8.20 1.96 -7.95
C TRP A 106 -7.36 0.68 -7.85
N ALA A 107 -6.81 0.44 -6.68
CA ALA A 107 -6.04 -0.74 -6.31
C ALA A 107 -6.76 -1.56 -5.25
N LYS A 108 -6.64 -2.89 -5.30
CA LYS A 108 -7.00 -3.76 -4.18
C LYS A 108 -5.96 -3.60 -3.07
N LEU A 109 -6.34 -2.98 -1.96
CA LEU A 109 -5.49 -2.82 -0.78
C LEU A 109 -5.83 -3.92 0.26
N PRO A 110 -4.86 -4.73 0.75
CA PRO A 110 -5.15 -5.74 1.76
C PRO A 110 -5.72 -5.09 3.03
N CYS A 111 -6.79 -5.66 3.58
CA CYS A 111 -7.47 -5.09 4.76
C CYS A 111 -7.45 -6.07 5.93
N LYS A 112 -8.27 -7.14 5.91
CA LYS A 112 -8.44 -8.07 7.04
C LYS A 112 -7.12 -8.61 7.60
N SER A 113 -6.15 -8.94 6.74
CA SER A 113 -4.86 -9.51 7.14
C SER A 113 -3.97 -8.54 7.92
N LEU A 114 -4.21 -7.23 7.81
CA LEU A 114 -3.42 -6.21 8.51
C LEU A 114 -3.85 -6.02 9.97
N TYR A 115 -4.98 -6.61 10.38
CA TYR A 115 -5.50 -6.48 11.73
C TYR A 115 -5.14 -7.66 12.62
N HIS A 116 -4.77 -7.36 13.86
CA HIS A 116 -4.80 -8.31 14.98
C HIS A 116 -5.76 -7.77 16.04
N GLY A 117 -6.89 -8.45 16.23
CA GLY A 117 -8.01 -7.88 17.00
C GLY A 117 -8.51 -6.61 16.33
N ASP A 118 -8.45 -5.48 17.05
CA ASP A 118 -8.90 -4.18 16.54
C ASP A 118 -7.77 -3.26 16.07
N ARG A 119 -6.50 -3.63 16.27
CA ARG A 119 -5.35 -2.81 15.86
C ARG A 119 -4.77 -3.29 14.55
N MET A 120 -4.12 -2.38 13.81
CA MET A 120 -3.30 -2.77 12.67
C MET A 120 -1.90 -3.14 13.15
N ALA A 121 -1.69 -4.43 13.45
CA ALA A 121 -0.48 -4.93 14.11
C ALA A 121 0.82 -4.55 13.39
N PHE A 122 0.79 -4.43 12.07
CA PHE A 122 1.95 -4.00 11.27
C PHE A 122 2.52 -2.63 11.71
N PHE A 123 1.67 -1.73 12.19
CA PHE A 123 2.11 -0.39 12.62
C PHE A 123 2.75 -0.36 14.00
N ASP A 124 2.65 -1.44 14.77
CA ASP A 124 3.27 -1.54 16.10
C ASP A 124 4.80 -1.66 15.98
N ASP A 125 5.31 -2.27 14.90
CA ASP A 125 6.75 -2.41 14.63
C ASP A 125 7.41 -1.13 14.09
N PHE A 126 6.64 -0.08 13.83
CA PHE A 126 7.12 1.19 13.27
C PHE A 126 7.57 2.14 14.38
N THR A 127 8.85 2.49 14.37
CA THR A 127 9.46 3.43 15.33
C THR A 127 9.34 4.89 14.92
N LEU A 128 9.02 5.16 13.64
CA LEU A 128 9.00 6.47 12.99
C LEU A 128 10.34 7.20 12.99
N ARG A 129 11.45 6.46 13.12
CA ARG A 129 12.81 7.00 13.21
C ARG A 129 13.69 6.65 12.03
N LYS A 130 13.21 5.77 11.14
CA LYS A 130 14.03 5.23 10.04
C LYS A 130 13.40 5.53 8.68
N PRO A 131 14.16 6.05 7.69
CA PRO A 131 13.67 6.24 6.32
C PRO A 131 13.12 4.96 5.68
N ALA A 132 13.65 3.81 6.08
CA ALA A 132 13.21 2.50 5.58
C ALA A 132 11.71 2.23 5.84
N GLU A 133 11.15 2.74 6.94
CA GLU A 133 9.72 2.59 7.27
C GLU A 133 8.84 3.39 6.29
N LEU A 134 9.23 4.63 5.97
CA LEU A 134 8.54 5.43 4.95
C LEU A 134 8.64 4.76 3.58
N ASN A 135 9.84 4.31 3.22
CA ASN A 135 10.07 3.63 1.95
C ASN A 135 9.26 2.33 1.84
N ALA A 136 9.11 1.58 2.94
CA ALA A 136 8.27 0.39 2.99
C ALA A 136 6.81 0.71 2.66
N LEU A 137 6.23 1.75 3.29
CA LEU A 137 4.85 2.15 2.99
C LEU A 137 4.67 2.60 1.53
N LYS A 138 5.63 3.36 1.01
CA LYS A 138 5.63 3.78 -0.40
C LYS A 138 5.69 2.57 -1.35
N LEU A 139 6.56 1.60 -1.08
CA LEU A 139 6.64 0.35 -1.84
C LEU A 139 5.33 -0.44 -1.75
N TYR A 140 4.76 -0.57 -0.56
CA TYR A 140 3.52 -1.31 -0.35
C TYR A 140 2.35 -0.74 -1.16
N LEU A 141 2.15 0.58 -1.10
CA LEU A 141 1.12 1.27 -1.88
C LEU A 141 1.40 1.21 -3.38
N LEU A 142 2.67 1.35 -3.81
CA LEU A 142 3.05 1.20 -5.21
C LEU A 142 2.78 -0.22 -5.73
N PHE A 143 3.09 -1.25 -4.93
CA PHE A 143 2.82 -2.62 -5.31
C PHE A 143 1.33 -2.89 -5.41
N ALA A 144 0.51 -2.34 -4.50
CA ALA A 144 -0.95 -2.41 -4.63
C ALA A 144 -1.43 -1.77 -5.95
N ALA A 145 -0.90 -0.58 -6.29
CA ALA A 145 -1.26 0.14 -7.51
C ALA A 145 -0.81 -0.54 -8.82
N ARG A 146 0.27 -1.33 -8.79
CA ARG A 146 0.90 -1.91 -9.99
C ARG A 146 0.68 -3.42 -10.12
N ARG A 147 -0.01 -4.02 -9.16
CA ARG A 147 -0.28 -5.46 -9.11
C ARG A 147 -1.15 -5.89 -10.30
N GLY A 148 -0.76 -6.97 -10.98
CA GLY A 148 -1.65 -7.64 -11.92
C GLY A 148 -2.79 -8.37 -11.19
N ASP A 149 -4.02 -8.22 -11.67
CA ASP A 149 -5.19 -8.92 -11.11
C ASP A 149 -5.09 -10.44 -11.21
N ASP A 150 -4.35 -10.93 -12.21
CA ASP A 150 -4.18 -12.33 -12.51
C ASP A 150 -3.06 -12.98 -11.69
N THR A 151 -2.00 -12.26 -11.37
CA THR A 151 -0.78 -12.81 -10.74
C THR A 151 -0.65 -12.48 -9.26
N ASN A 152 -1.42 -11.49 -8.77
CA ASN A 152 -1.24 -10.93 -7.42
C ASN A 152 0.18 -10.38 -7.16
N MET A 153 0.91 -10.09 -8.24
CA MET A 153 2.28 -9.61 -8.21
C MET A 153 2.42 -8.28 -8.95
N ALA A 154 3.25 -7.40 -8.41
CA ALA A 154 3.73 -6.21 -9.11
C ALA A 154 5.04 -6.55 -9.83
N ASN A 155 4.98 -6.62 -11.17
CA ASN A 155 6.15 -6.82 -12.03
C ASN A 155 6.75 -5.46 -12.41
N ILE A 156 7.62 -4.92 -11.54
CA ILE A 156 8.18 -3.57 -11.70
C ILE A 156 9.69 -3.56 -11.42
N SER A 157 10.47 -2.93 -12.30
CA SER A 157 11.92 -2.82 -12.11
C SER A 157 12.27 -1.82 -11.00
N TYR A 158 13.49 -1.91 -10.47
CA TYR A 158 14.00 -0.90 -9.52
C TYR A 158 14.01 0.52 -10.11
N ASP A 159 14.28 0.65 -11.41
CA ASP A 159 14.27 1.96 -12.08
C ASP A 159 12.86 2.55 -12.10
N LYS A 160 11.85 1.73 -12.42
CA LYS A 160 10.45 2.15 -12.35
C LYS A 160 9.98 2.39 -10.91
N ILE A 161 10.44 1.61 -9.94
CA ILE A 161 10.20 1.91 -8.51
C ILE A 161 10.74 3.31 -8.19
N THR A 162 11.96 3.63 -8.60
CA THR A 162 12.57 4.94 -8.39
C THR A 162 11.75 6.05 -9.04
N GLU A 163 11.33 5.84 -10.29
CA GLU A 163 10.48 6.78 -11.05
C GLU A 163 9.14 7.07 -10.36
N TYR A 164 8.38 6.05 -9.95
CA TYR A 164 7.03 6.26 -9.38
C TYR A 164 7.03 6.62 -7.90
N SER A 165 8.06 6.22 -7.14
CA SER A 165 8.10 6.44 -5.68
C SER A 165 9.09 7.50 -5.26
N GLY A 166 10.12 7.81 -6.05
CA GLY A 166 11.23 8.67 -5.64
C GLY A 166 12.14 8.03 -4.57
N ILE A 167 12.06 6.71 -4.37
CA ILE A 167 12.98 5.98 -3.50
C ILE A 167 14.27 5.74 -4.30
N ALA A 168 15.41 6.21 -3.78
CA ALA A 168 16.71 5.92 -4.38
C ALA A 168 16.98 4.40 -4.38
N ARG A 169 17.63 3.90 -5.44
CA ARG A 169 17.76 2.47 -5.73
C ARG A 169 18.41 1.68 -4.58
N GLU A 170 19.40 2.27 -3.93
CA GLU A 170 20.11 1.75 -2.76
C GLU A 170 19.22 1.59 -1.51
N HIS A 171 18.11 2.34 -1.43
CA HIS A 171 17.18 2.30 -0.31
C HIS A 171 15.99 1.36 -0.53
N ILE A 172 15.78 0.86 -1.75
CA ILE A 172 14.68 -0.06 -2.08
C ILE A 172 14.79 -1.35 -1.26
N LYS A 173 15.99 -1.94 -1.18
CA LYS A 173 16.21 -3.20 -0.44
C LYS A 173 15.83 -3.07 1.04
N ALA A 174 16.20 -1.97 1.68
CA ALA A 174 15.86 -1.73 3.09
C ALA A 174 14.34 -1.64 3.31
N GLY A 175 13.61 -0.97 2.41
CA GLY A 175 12.14 -0.93 2.46
C GLY A 175 11.51 -2.31 2.24
N LEU A 176 12.03 -3.08 1.28
CA LEU A 176 11.57 -4.46 1.04
C LEU A 176 11.80 -5.37 2.26
N SER A 177 12.93 -5.23 2.95
CA SER A 177 13.20 -6.00 4.18
C SER A 177 12.17 -5.70 5.27
N VAL A 178 11.77 -4.42 5.44
CA VAL A 178 10.70 -4.06 6.38
C VAL A 178 9.39 -4.73 6.00
N LEU A 179 9.00 -4.73 4.71
CA LEU A 179 7.78 -5.41 4.26
C LEU A 179 7.82 -6.91 4.46
N ALA A 180 8.96 -7.57 4.21
CA ALA A 180 9.10 -9.01 4.35
C ALA A 180 9.03 -9.47 5.82
N ILE A 181 9.73 -8.77 6.72
CA ILE A 181 9.72 -9.07 8.17
C ILE A 181 8.30 -8.97 8.74
N ASN A 182 7.53 -8.02 8.23
CA ASN A 182 6.15 -7.78 8.63
C ASN A 182 5.12 -8.60 7.84
N ASN A 183 5.57 -9.54 7.00
CA ASN A 183 4.71 -10.36 6.15
C ASN A 183 3.70 -9.54 5.33
N LEU A 184 4.11 -8.40 4.78
CA LEU A 184 3.28 -7.53 3.93
C LEU A 184 3.49 -7.77 2.44
N ALA A 185 4.74 -7.98 2.04
CA ALA A 185 5.09 -8.28 0.67
C ALA A 185 6.35 -9.13 0.62
N HIS A 186 6.39 -10.03 -0.36
CA HIS A 186 7.52 -10.92 -0.61
C HIS A 186 8.09 -10.68 -2.00
N VAL A 187 9.40 -10.83 -2.14
CA VAL A 187 10.07 -10.79 -3.44
C VAL A 187 10.05 -12.21 -4.02
N GLU A 188 9.38 -12.38 -5.14
CA GLU A 188 9.42 -13.59 -5.95
C GLU A 188 10.33 -13.38 -7.16
N ARG A 189 11.00 -14.44 -7.61
CA ARG A 189 11.81 -14.44 -8.82
C ARG A 189 11.00 -15.09 -9.93
N VAL A 190 10.65 -14.32 -10.95
CA VAL A 190 9.88 -14.82 -12.10
C VAL A 190 10.73 -14.79 -13.36
N PRO A 191 10.57 -15.78 -14.27
CA PRO A 191 11.16 -15.71 -15.60
C PRO A 191 10.76 -14.42 -16.30
N SER A 192 11.71 -13.79 -16.96
CA SER A 192 11.52 -12.56 -17.71
C SER A 192 10.81 -12.87 -19.01
N ALA A 193 9.69 -12.18 -19.28
CA ALA A 193 9.03 -12.28 -20.58
C ALA A 193 9.91 -11.81 -21.77
N LYS A 194 11.01 -11.09 -21.50
CA LYS A 194 11.92 -10.55 -22.53
C LYS A 194 13.12 -11.44 -22.85
N ASN A 195 13.44 -12.41 -21.99
CA ASN A 195 14.57 -13.30 -22.18
C ASN A 195 14.29 -14.61 -21.44
N GLU A 196 14.31 -15.73 -22.14
CA GLU A 196 14.03 -17.07 -21.61
C GLU A 196 14.96 -17.47 -20.44
N PHE A 197 16.13 -16.83 -20.33
CA PHE A 197 17.08 -16.98 -19.21
C PHE A 197 17.08 -15.80 -18.22
N GLY A 198 16.34 -14.74 -18.51
CA GLY A 198 16.27 -13.56 -17.65
C GLY A 198 15.42 -13.85 -16.41
N ILE A 199 15.91 -13.49 -15.23
CA ILE A 199 15.12 -13.54 -14.00
C ILE A 199 14.80 -12.10 -13.61
N SER A 200 13.52 -11.81 -13.36
CA SER A 200 13.07 -10.51 -12.87
C SER A 200 12.44 -10.64 -11.47
N ASN A 201 12.55 -9.58 -10.68
CA ASN A 201 11.88 -9.53 -9.39
C ASN A 201 10.41 -9.14 -9.59
N ALA A 202 9.54 -9.93 -8.98
CA ALA A 202 8.13 -9.64 -8.81
C ALA A 202 7.84 -9.44 -7.32
N TYR A 203 6.95 -8.51 -6.97
CA TYR A 203 6.59 -8.26 -5.57
C TYR A 203 5.17 -8.69 -5.33
N ARG A 204 5.01 -9.71 -4.48
CA ARG A 204 3.71 -10.26 -4.13
C ARG A 204 3.21 -9.62 -2.85
N LEU A 205 1.99 -9.09 -2.87
CA LEU A 205 1.31 -8.66 -1.65
C LEU A 205 0.73 -9.86 -0.89
N THR A 206 0.79 -9.80 0.43
CA THR A 206 0.14 -10.77 1.31
C THR A 206 -1.30 -10.34 1.61
N GLY A 207 -2.13 -11.28 2.03
CA GLY A 207 -3.49 -10.98 2.49
C GLY A 207 -4.54 -10.72 1.41
N ILE A 208 -4.13 -10.61 0.15
CA ILE A 208 -5.01 -10.62 -1.03
C ILE A 208 -4.83 -11.94 -1.78
N GLU A 209 -5.95 -12.55 -2.17
CA GLU A 209 -6.01 -13.67 -3.12
C GLU A 209 -4.94 -14.74 -2.87
N SER A 210 -4.84 -15.21 -1.62
CA SER A 210 -3.86 -16.22 -1.19
C SER A 210 -3.93 -17.53 -1.96
N HIS A 211 -5.01 -17.81 -2.69
CA HIS A 211 -5.14 -19.02 -3.53
C HIS A 211 -4.51 -18.89 -4.93
N ILE A 212 -4.18 -17.67 -5.38
CA ILE A 212 -3.49 -17.44 -6.65
C ILE A 212 -1.99 -17.66 -6.42
N HIS A 213 -1.56 -18.92 -6.46
CA HIS A 213 -0.15 -19.33 -6.45
C HIS A 213 0.27 -19.86 -7.82
N MET A 214 1.50 -19.57 -8.24
CA MET A 214 2.12 -20.19 -9.43
C MET A 214 2.08 -21.73 -9.38
N GLY A 215 2.14 -22.34 -8.18
CA GLY A 215 2.00 -23.79 -8.00
C GLY A 215 0.61 -24.35 -8.34
N THR A 216 -0.46 -23.55 -8.24
CA THR A 216 -1.82 -23.96 -8.62
C THR A 216 -2.07 -23.76 -10.11
N ARG A 217 -1.46 -22.73 -10.71
CA ARG A 217 -1.57 -22.45 -12.16
C ARG A 217 -0.67 -23.33 -13.03
N GLY A 218 0.48 -23.78 -12.51
CA GLY A 218 1.39 -24.68 -13.23
C GLY A 218 0.74 -26.01 -13.64
N ARG A 219 -0.27 -26.50 -12.91
CA ARG A 219 -1.03 -27.71 -13.30
C ARG A 219 -2.12 -27.46 -14.35
N GLY A 220 -2.54 -26.21 -14.57
CA GLY A 220 -3.62 -25.88 -15.50
C GLY A 220 -3.19 -25.73 -16.96
N MET A 221 -1.89 -25.50 -17.22
CA MET A 221 -1.37 -25.37 -18.59
C MET A 221 -1.07 -26.73 -19.23
N ASP A 222 -0.75 -27.77 -18.45
CA ASP A 222 -0.51 -29.13 -18.99
C ASP A 222 -1.82 -29.83 -19.40
N ALA A 223 -2.94 -29.54 -18.74
CA ALA A 223 -4.22 -30.18 -19.05
C ALA A 223 -4.87 -29.68 -20.36
N ALA A 224 -4.49 -28.50 -20.85
CA ALA A 224 -5.03 -27.91 -22.08
C ALA A 224 -4.22 -28.28 -23.34
N LEU A 225 -3.08 -28.96 -23.19
CA LEU A 225 -2.19 -29.33 -24.31
C LEU A 225 -2.25 -30.83 -24.68
N PHE A 226 -3.08 -31.63 -24.01
CA PHE A 226 -3.30 -33.06 -24.32
C PHE A 226 -4.77 -33.42 -24.55
N GLY A 227 -5.62 -32.44 -24.87
CA GLY A 227 -7.05 -32.63 -25.13
C GLY A 227 -7.46 -32.14 -26.51
N SER A 228 -6.96 -32.79 -27.56
CA SER A 228 -7.47 -32.70 -28.93
C SER A 228 -7.24 -34.00 -29.67
#